data_AF-A0A3M1D645-F1
#
_entry.id   AF-A0A3M1D645-F1
#
_cell.length_a   1.000
_cell.length_b   1.000
_cell.length_c   1.000
_cell.angle_alpha   90.00
_cell.angle_beta   90.00
_cell.angle_gamma   90.00
#
_symmetry.space_group_name_H-M   'P 1'
#
loop_
_entity.id
_entity.type
_entity.pdbx_description
1 polymer ?
#
loop_
_entity_poly.entity_id
_entity_poly.type
_entity_poly.pdbx_seq_one_letter_code
_entity_poly.pdbx_strand_id
1 'polypeptide(L)'
;PVVITRTRPIRRVVHVAAESGSSDASSSRDAGSRLSARREAMRNLDTERFTELLRLLGEPTTPLDSRERVREELSRLTSGTSNARLDEWATFPKPVQKSLVGMVVARARHLQDEIAEDLIPMELTGDLDRLFSTMTGYSKREQPGFVFGLQRHHHPIGVTWLADARRWWTDLIDFLPEPSVLSPERALAELRRRIAAGVDQESILAQVAVVLEAGLPPDDPRLVTATIPLLDALKSEARFKHLRKAIRDTMARDEEADAELADPDTALPQDWPYEGDVEGRNVVIVGGPVPEAARRRLDEIFRWAKADWVDDHHPRALEKVAERVRDGEIDVVIVLRRFVGADADRVLIPMCEQEGVPVADVQDSYSFTAIRQALEDALADLEDVEDDE
;
A
#
# COMPACT_ATOMS: atom_id res chain seq x y z
N PRO A 1 -2.56 32.39 32.24
CA PRO A 1 -3.40 33.29 31.40
C PRO A 1 -2.50 34.17 30.51
N VAL A 2 -2.17 33.67 29.31
CA VAL A 2 -1.32 34.39 28.36
C VAL A 2 -2.21 34.92 27.24
N VAL A 3 -2.32 36.23 27.17
CA VAL A 3 -3.07 36.99 26.16
C VAL A 3 -2.20 37.10 24.91
N ILE A 4 -2.66 36.50 23.81
CA ILE A 4 -2.03 36.66 22.49
C ILE A 4 -2.74 37.82 21.78
N THR A 5 -2.07 38.96 21.68
CA THR A 5 -2.52 40.10 20.88
C THR A 5 -2.15 39.87 19.41
N ARG A 6 -3.17 39.83 18.54
CA ARG A 6 -3.00 39.77 17.08
C ARG A 6 -2.53 41.12 16.54
N THR A 7 -1.29 41.18 16.08
CA THR A 7 -0.74 42.31 15.32
C THR A 7 -1.20 42.21 13.85
N ARG A 8 -1.79 43.29 13.31
CA ARG A 8 -2.22 43.38 11.90
C ARG A 8 -1.02 43.48 10.96
N PRO A 9 -1.10 42.95 9.72
CA PRO A 9 -0.01 43.06 8.77
C PRO A 9 0.06 44.47 8.17
N ILE A 10 1.26 45.03 8.17
CA ILE A 10 1.62 46.31 7.55
C ILE A 10 1.58 46.11 6.03
N ARG A 11 0.73 46.90 5.35
CA ARG A 11 0.74 47.01 3.88
C ARG A 11 2.07 47.63 3.43
N ARG A 12 2.91 46.83 2.79
CA ARG A 12 4.09 47.32 2.05
C ARG A 12 3.58 47.94 0.75
N VAL A 13 3.69 49.26 0.64
CA VAL A 13 3.51 49.99 -0.61
C VAL A 13 4.77 49.76 -1.44
N VAL A 14 4.68 48.94 -2.48
CA VAL A 14 5.73 48.78 -3.48
C VAL A 14 5.48 49.82 -4.56
N HIS A 15 6.35 50.82 -4.64
CA HIS A 15 6.43 51.69 -5.81
C HIS A 15 6.97 50.86 -6.98
N VAL A 16 6.09 50.54 -7.94
CA VAL A 16 6.47 49.96 -9.23
C VAL A 16 6.88 51.12 -10.13
N ALA A 17 8.17 51.22 -10.41
CA ALA A 17 8.66 52.03 -11.52
C ALA A 17 8.28 51.32 -12.83
N ALA A 18 7.58 52.05 -13.70
CA ALA A 18 7.18 51.56 -15.01
C ALA A 18 8.41 51.50 -15.92
N GLU A 19 8.95 50.31 -16.13
CA GLU A 19 9.78 50.00 -17.29
C GLU A 19 8.96 49.20 -18.29
N SER A 20 8.74 49.84 -19.44
CA SER A 20 8.15 49.28 -20.65
C SER A 20 9.07 48.24 -21.29
N GLY A 21 8.64 46.98 -21.36
CA GLY A 21 9.37 45.91 -22.03
C GLY A 21 8.48 44.72 -22.40
N SER A 22 8.17 44.60 -23.69
CA SER A 22 7.43 43.50 -24.33
C SER A 22 8.08 42.12 -24.12
N SER A 23 7.68 41.36 -23.08
CA SER A 23 8.16 39.98 -22.85
C SER A 23 7.13 38.97 -22.31
N ASP A 24 5.85 39.33 -22.10
CA ASP A 24 4.92 38.46 -21.35
C ASP A 24 4.10 37.45 -22.18
N ALA A 25 4.11 37.54 -23.51
CA ALA A 25 3.32 36.63 -24.35
C ALA A 25 3.95 35.24 -24.56
N SER A 26 5.28 35.08 -24.35
CA SER A 26 5.95 33.78 -24.53
C SER A 26 5.84 32.87 -23.29
N SER A 27 5.82 33.46 -22.10
CA SER A 27 5.74 32.74 -20.81
C SER A 27 4.39 32.02 -20.62
N SER A 28 3.29 32.66 -21.04
CA SER A 28 1.94 32.07 -20.93
C SER A 28 1.72 30.85 -21.84
N ARG A 29 2.34 30.83 -23.04
CA ARG A 29 2.25 29.69 -23.96
C ARG A 29 3.02 28.46 -23.47
N ASP A 30 4.18 28.67 -22.85
CA ASP A 30 5.01 27.60 -22.30
C ASP A 30 4.33 26.91 -21.09
N ALA A 31 3.69 27.69 -20.20
CA ALA A 31 2.96 27.15 -19.06
C ALA A 31 1.82 26.19 -19.46
N GLY A 32 1.03 26.54 -20.49
CA GLY A 32 -0.06 25.68 -20.99
C GLY A 32 0.44 24.36 -21.59
N SER A 33 1.55 24.41 -22.34
CA SER A 33 2.18 23.21 -22.92
C SER A 33 2.70 22.26 -21.84
N ARG A 34 3.29 22.79 -20.77
CA ARG A 34 3.81 21.99 -19.64
C ARG A 34 2.69 21.29 -18.87
N LEU A 35 1.57 21.98 -18.63
CA LEU A 35 0.41 21.39 -17.96
C LEU A 35 -0.24 20.27 -18.79
N SER A 36 -0.34 20.45 -20.10
CA SER A 36 -0.87 19.41 -21.01
C SER A 36 0.02 18.15 -21.00
N ALA A 37 1.32 18.32 -21.22
CA ALA A 37 2.28 17.22 -21.22
C ALA A 37 2.32 16.50 -19.85
N ARG A 38 2.15 17.25 -18.75
CA ARG A 38 2.08 16.68 -17.40
C ARG A 38 0.82 15.85 -17.18
N ARG A 39 -0.35 16.31 -17.62
CA ARG A 39 -1.59 15.53 -17.54
C ARG A 39 -1.51 14.24 -18.35
N GLU A 40 -0.91 14.30 -19.53
CA GLU A 40 -0.69 13.12 -20.35
C GLU A 40 0.29 12.14 -19.70
N ALA A 41 1.38 12.65 -19.10
CA ALA A 41 2.30 11.84 -18.32
C ALA A 41 1.59 11.11 -17.16
N MET A 42 0.74 11.81 -16.41
CA MET A 42 0.00 11.19 -15.30
C MET A 42 -0.92 10.04 -15.75
N ARG A 43 -1.51 10.11 -16.96
CA ARG A 43 -2.40 9.05 -17.46
C ARG A 43 -1.68 7.75 -17.77
N ASN A 44 -0.41 7.82 -18.16
CA ASN A 44 0.39 6.67 -18.55
C ASN A 44 1.34 6.20 -17.44
N LEU A 45 1.27 6.82 -16.26
CA LEU A 45 2.15 6.51 -15.15
C LEU A 45 1.58 5.32 -14.37
N ASP A 46 2.34 4.22 -14.35
CA ASP A 46 2.14 3.16 -13.36
C ASP A 46 2.40 3.75 -11.96
N THR A 47 1.31 4.16 -11.34
CA THR A 47 1.35 4.92 -10.11
C THR A 47 1.79 4.07 -8.94
N GLU A 48 1.60 2.75 -8.97
CA GLU A 48 2.03 1.83 -7.92
C GLU A 48 3.52 1.67 -7.88
N ARG A 49 4.09 1.28 -9.02
CA ARG A 49 5.53 1.19 -9.23
C ARG A 49 6.23 2.50 -8.88
N PHE A 50 5.69 3.62 -9.38
CA PHE A 50 6.23 4.93 -9.08
C PHE A 50 6.16 5.28 -7.57
N THR A 51 5.05 4.96 -6.89
CA THR A 51 4.91 5.19 -5.43
C THR A 51 5.92 4.36 -4.64
N GLU A 52 6.07 3.08 -4.98
CA GLU A 52 7.02 2.18 -4.33
C GLU A 52 8.46 2.69 -4.49
N LEU A 53 8.82 3.14 -5.69
CA LEU A 53 10.11 3.74 -5.97
C LEU A 53 10.36 5.01 -5.14
N LEU A 54 9.39 5.93 -5.08
CA LEU A 54 9.52 7.15 -4.27
C LEU A 54 9.66 6.81 -2.79
N ARG A 55 8.95 5.77 -2.30
CA ARG A 55 9.09 5.28 -0.92
C ARG A 55 10.51 4.74 -0.65
N LEU A 56 11.07 4.00 -1.60
CA LEU A 56 12.43 3.46 -1.51
C LEU A 56 13.48 4.58 -1.49
N LEU A 57 13.35 5.57 -2.38
CA LEU A 57 14.27 6.70 -2.43
C LEU A 57 14.12 7.62 -1.21
N GLY A 58 12.90 7.77 -0.70
CA GLY A 58 12.55 8.64 0.41
C GLY A 58 12.66 10.13 0.06
N GLU A 59 12.03 10.96 0.89
CA GLU A 59 12.15 12.42 0.79
C GLU A 59 13.60 12.87 1.08
N PRO A 60 14.11 13.94 0.42
CA PRO A 60 15.38 14.56 0.78
C PRO A 60 15.36 15.11 2.22
N THR A 61 15.90 14.32 3.17
CA THR A 61 15.86 14.64 4.59
C THR A 61 17.00 15.55 5.04
N THR A 62 16.76 16.27 6.15
CA THR A 62 17.80 16.95 6.94
C THR A 62 17.59 16.72 8.43
N PRO A 63 18.65 16.75 9.25
CA PRO A 63 20.07 16.90 8.87
C PRO A 63 20.80 15.55 8.65
N LEU A 64 21.83 15.55 7.79
CA LEU A 64 22.81 14.47 7.63
C LEU A 64 24.04 14.78 8.49
N ASP A 65 23.86 14.74 9.80
CA ASP A 65 24.81 15.16 10.84
C ASP A 65 25.68 14.02 11.39
N SER A 66 25.56 12.81 10.83
CA SER A 66 26.33 11.65 11.24
C SER A 66 26.75 10.79 10.05
N ARG A 67 27.87 10.07 10.21
CA ARG A 67 28.37 9.09 9.21
C ARG A 67 27.35 7.99 8.90
N GLU A 68 26.56 7.60 9.90
CA GLU A 68 25.52 6.60 9.74
C GLU A 68 24.41 7.12 8.82
N ARG A 69 23.92 8.34 9.03
CA ARG A 69 22.90 8.95 8.17
C ARG A 69 23.39 9.17 6.73
N VAL A 70 24.66 9.55 6.56
CA VAL A 70 25.29 9.65 5.23
C VAL A 70 25.31 8.28 4.54
N ARG A 71 25.66 7.21 5.26
CA ARG A 71 25.67 5.83 4.74
C ARG A 71 24.26 5.36 4.38
N GLU A 72 23.28 5.60 5.22
CA GLU A 72 21.87 5.27 4.94
C GLU A 72 21.36 6.00 3.69
N GLU A 73 21.67 7.28 3.56
CA GLU A 73 21.27 8.09 2.41
C GLU A 73 21.87 7.54 1.11
N LEU A 74 23.18 7.25 1.11
CA LEU A 74 23.82 6.69 -0.07
C LEU A 74 23.32 5.27 -0.39
N SER A 75 23.01 4.47 0.63
CA SER A 75 22.39 3.15 0.47
C SER A 75 21.01 3.25 -0.19
N ARG A 76 20.16 4.21 0.23
CA ARG A 76 18.87 4.48 -0.41
C ARG A 76 19.03 4.87 -1.88
N LEU A 77 19.93 5.82 -2.17
CA LEU A 77 20.19 6.28 -3.55
C LEU A 77 20.70 5.14 -4.43
N THR A 78 21.63 4.32 -3.93
CA THR A 78 22.20 3.18 -4.67
C THR A 78 21.14 2.10 -4.92
N SER A 79 20.34 1.77 -3.91
CA SER A 79 19.26 0.77 -4.03
C SER A 79 18.19 1.22 -5.04
N GLY A 80 17.78 2.49 -4.95
CA GLY A 80 16.81 3.10 -5.87
C GLY A 80 17.32 3.34 -7.29
N THR A 81 18.63 3.16 -7.52
CA THR A 81 19.26 3.27 -8.85
C THR A 81 19.96 1.98 -9.29
N SER A 82 19.56 0.84 -8.73
CA SER A 82 19.97 -0.48 -9.23
C SER A 82 19.50 -0.70 -10.68
N ASN A 83 20.17 -1.57 -11.43
CA ASN A 83 19.86 -1.80 -12.86
C ASN A 83 18.38 -2.14 -13.09
N ALA A 84 17.81 -3.05 -12.28
CA ALA A 84 16.40 -3.42 -12.38
C ALA A 84 15.46 -2.21 -12.20
N ARG A 85 15.78 -1.30 -11.27
CA ARG A 85 15.01 -0.07 -11.06
C ARG A 85 15.23 0.93 -12.20
N LEU A 86 16.42 1.02 -12.78
CA LEU A 86 16.64 1.88 -13.95
C LEU A 86 15.87 1.40 -15.18
N ASP A 87 15.74 0.09 -15.37
CA ASP A 87 14.92 -0.48 -16.43
C ASP A 87 13.43 -0.14 -16.19
N GLU A 88 12.98 -0.18 -14.95
CA GLU A 88 11.65 0.30 -14.55
C GLU A 88 11.49 1.80 -14.83
N TRP A 89 12.48 2.64 -14.49
CA TRP A 89 12.42 4.09 -14.75
C TRP A 89 12.24 4.39 -16.23
N ALA A 90 12.88 3.61 -17.11
CA ALA A 90 12.79 3.80 -18.56
C ALA A 90 11.35 3.67 -19.09
N THR A 91 10.45 3.01 -18.35
CA THR A 91 9.02 2.90 -18.69
C THR A 91 8.19 4.13 -18.30
N PHE A 92 8.68 4.97 -17.38
CA PHE A 92 7.94 6.16 -16.94
C PHE A 92 7.94 7.28 -17.99
N PRO A 93 6.99 8.23 -17.93
CA PRO A 93 7.02 9.42 -18.77
C PRO A 93 8.33 10.20 -18.62
N LYS A 94 8.85 10.78 -19.71
CA LYS A 94 10.12 11.55 -19.71
C LYS A 94 10.20 12.64 -18.64
N PRO A 95 9.14 13.41 -18.33
CA PRO A 95 9.16 14.37 -17.23
C PRO A 95 9.45 13.72 -15.87
N VAL A 96 8.89 12.53 -15.60
CA VAL A 96 9.14 11.77 -14.37
C VAL A 96 10.58 11.26 -14.34
N GLN A 97 11.06 10.67 -15.45
CA GLN A 97 12.45 10.23 -15.58
C GLN A 97 13.44 11.38 -15.29
N LYS A 98 13.17 12.56 -15.87
CA LYS A 98 14.00 13.76 -15.67
C LYS A 98 14.04 14.18 -14.20
N SER A 99 12.89 14.21 -13.54
CA SER A 99 12.81 14.60 -12.12
C SER A 99 13.47 13.57 -11.19
N LEU A 100 13.37 12.26 -11.50
CA LEU A 100 14.08 11.22 -10.76
C LEU A 100 15.60 11.38 -10.85
N VAL A 101 16.14 11.56 -12.06
CA VAL A 101 17.57 11.82 -12.27
C VAL A 101 17.99 13.12 -11.57
N GLY A 102 17.21 14.19 -11.72
CA GLY A 102 17.46 15.48 -11.07
C GLY A 102 17.51 15.38 -9.55
N MET A 103 16.57 14.66 -8.95
CA MET A 103 16.52 14.44 -7.51
C MET A 103 17.75 13.67 -7.02
N VAL A 104 18.06 12.51 -7.64
CA VAL A 104 19.19 11.68 -7.21
C VAL A 104 20.51 12.43 -7.35
N VAL A 105 20.72 13.10 -8.48
CA VAL A 105 21.95 13.87 -8.75
C VAL A 105 22.10 15.03 -7.75
N ALA A 106 21.02 15.74 -7.44
CA ALA A 106 21.06 16.83 -6.47
C ALA A 106 21.36 16.31 -5.04
N ARG A 107 20.81 15.16 -4.65
CA ARG A 107 21.14 14.52 -3.34
C ARG A 107 22.59 14.03 -3.31
N ALA A 108 23.07 13.42 -4.38
CA ALA A 108 24.48 13.01 -4.49
C ALA A 108 25.44 14.19 -4.42
N ARG A 109 25.08 15.33 -5.05
CA ARG A 109 25.83 16.59 -4.96
C ARG A 109 25.78 17.22 -3.58
N HIS A 110 24.64 17.17 -2.89
CA HIS A 110 24.54 17.59 -1.50
C HIS A 110 25.52 16.80 -0.63
N LEU A 111 25.54 15.47 -0.77
CA LEU A 111 26.52 14.61 -0.08
C LEU A 111 27.96 14.96 -0.44
N GLN A 112 28.27 15.23 -1.71
CA GLN A 112 29.63 15.47 -2.19
C GLN A 112 30.19 16.86 -1.85
N ASP A 113 29.36 17.90 -1.94
CA ASP A 113 29.81 19.29 -1.97
C ASP A 113 29.43 20.08 -0.69
N GLU A 114 28.41 19.64 0.05
CA GLU A 114 27.82 20.42 1.16
C GLU A 114 27.92 19.74 2.53
N ILE A 115 28.16 18.42 2.57
CA ILE A 115 28.39 17.69 3.83
C ILE A 115 29.86 17.80 4.23
N ALA A 116 30.11 17.93 5.55
CA ALA A 116 31.45 18.02 6.09
C ALA A 116 32.27 16.76 5.76
N GLU A 117 33.51 16.96 5.31
CA GLU A 117 34.39 15.89 4.81
C GLU A 117 34.63 14.78 5.84
N ASP A 118 34.66 15.10 7.13
CA ASP A 118 34.83 14.15 8.23
C ASP A 118 33.62 13.23 8.45
N LEU A 119 32.45 13.64 7.95
CA LEU A 119 31.21 12.85 7.96
C LEU A 119 31.07 11.93 6.75
N ILE A 120 31.89 12.08 5.71
CA ILE A 120 31.88 11.23 4.53
C ILE A 120 32.97 10.16 4.68
N PRO A 121 32.63 8.89 4.99
CA PRO A 121 33.61 7.84 5.07
C PRO A 121 34.31 7.64 3.73
N MET A 122 35.63 7.45 3.73
CA MET A 122 36.46 7.31 2.52
C MET A 122 35.98 6.14 1.64
N GLU A 123 35.42 5.09 2.22
CA GLU A 123 34.85 3.96 1.48
C GLU A 123 33.63 4.35 0.62
N LEU A 124 32.91 5.42 0.96
CA LEU A 124 31.70 5.86 0.25
C LEU A 124 31.98 6.78 -0.93
N THR A 125 33.20 7.32 -1.07
CA THR A 125 33.55 8.17 -2.22
C THR A 125 33.43 7.40 -3.54
N GLY A 126 33.83 6.12 -3.55
CA GLY A 126 33.69 5.26 -4.72
C GLY A 126 32.23 4.97 -5.08
N ASP A 127 31.34 4.90 -4.09
CA ASP A 127 29.90 4.73 -4.29
C ASP A 127 29.25 5.97 -4.93
N LEU A 128 29.65 7.17 -4.51
CA LEU A 128 29.21 8.42 -5.13
C LEU A 128 29.66 8.52 -6.60
N ASP A 129 30.93 8.20 -6.89
CA ASP A 129 31.44 8.21 -8.28
C ASP A 129 30.70 7.17 -9.16
N ARG A 130 30.39 6.00 -8.61
CA ARG A 130 29.55 5.00 -9.28
C ARG A 130 28.15 5.53 -9.54
N LEU A 131 27.52 6.16 -8.55
CA LEU A 131 26.18 6.74 -8.69
C LEU A 131 26.13 7.80 -9.80
N PHE A 132 27.08 8.74 -9.85
CA PHE A 132 27.16 9.72 -10.94
C PHE A 132 27.40 9.07 -12.31
N SER A 133 28.24 8.03 -12.37
CA SER A 133 28.49 7.28 -13.60
C SER A 133 27.22 6.59 -14.09
N THR A 134 26.47 5.95 -13.18
CA THR A 134 25.18 5.31 -13.44
C THR A 134 24.15 6.32 -13.95
N MET A 135 23.99 7.47 -13.29
CA MET A 135 23.05 8.52 -13.72
C MET A 135 23.45 9.13 -15.07
N THR A 136 24.75 9.30 -15.33
CA THR A 136 25.25 9.76 -16.63
C THR A 136 24.96 8.75 -17.73
N GLY A 137 25.20 7.46 -17.47
CA GLY A 137 24.91 6.37 -18.40
C GLY A 137 23.41 6.28 -18.73
N TYR A 138 22.57 6.32 -17.71
CA TYR A 138 21.11 6.35 -17.84
C TYR A 138 20.65 7.56 -18.68
N SER A 139 21.11 8.77 -18.32
CA SER A 139 20.72 10.01 -19.02
C SER A 139 21.13 10.01 -20.49
N LYS A 140 22.30 9.45 -20.83
CA LYS A 140 22.74 9.29 -22.23
C LYS A 140 21.87 8.32 -23.02
N ARG A 141 21.48 7.19 -22.40
CA ARG A 141 20.71 6.12 -23.03
C ARG A 141 19.25 6.52 -23.22
N GLU A 142 18.61 6.98 -22.15
CA GLU A 142 17.17 7.25 -22.14
C GLU A 142 16.82 8.67 -22.58
N GLN A 143 17.79 9.61 -22.58
CA GLN A 143 17.58 11.01 -22.94
C GLN A 143 16.34 11.65 -22.28
N PRO A 144 16.21 11.58 -20.93
CA PRO A 144 15.03 12.12 -20.23
C PRO A 144 14.91 13.64 -20.32
N GLY A 145 15.97 14.32 -20.77
CA GLY A 145 16.09 15.77 -20.87
C GLY A 145 17.31 16.28 -20.11
N PHE A 146 17.53 17.59 -20.17
CA PHE A 146 18.69 18.20 -19.51
C PHE A 146 18.51 18.23 -17.98
N VAL A 147 19.50 17.69 -17.25
CA VAL A 147 19.56 17.67 -15.80
C VAL A 147 20.85 18.34 -15.32
N PHE A 148 20.72 19.32 -14.42
CA PHE A 148 21.86 20.02 -13.81
C PHE A 148 22.52 19.15 -12.73
N GLY A 149 23.80 19.38 -12.43
CA GLY A 149 24.57 18.61 -11.45
C GLY A 149 25.27 17.33 -11.94
N LEU A 150 24.99 16.85 -13.16
CA LEU A 150 25.69 15.67 -13.71
C LEU A 150 27.18 15.94 -14.01
N GLN A 151 27.56 17.18 -14.33
CA GLN A 151 28.95 17.57 -14.57
C GLN A 151 29.55 18.19 -13.30
N ARG A 152 30.84 17.96 -13.05
CA ARG A 152 31.55 18.41 -11.83
C ARG A 152 31.60 19.92 -11.61
N HIS A 153 31.50 20.71 -12.68
CA HIS A 153 31.54 22.17 -12.59
C HIS A 153 30.15 22.81 -12.49
N HIS A 154 29.08 21.99 -12.44
CA HIS A 154 27.75 22.52 -12.16
C HIS A 154 27.67 22.95 -10.69
N HIS A 155 26.84 23.96 -10.44
CA HIS A 155 26.51 24.46 -9.11
C HIS A 155 25.02 24.22 -8.82
N PRO A 156 24.49 24.38 -7.61
CA PRO A 156 23.04 24.34 -7.43
C PRO A 156 22.36 25.44 -8.26
N ILE A 157 21.18 25.16 -8.81
CA ILE A 157 20.33 26.16 -9.47
C ILE A 157 19.68 27.07 -8.41
N GLY A 158 19.24 26.47 -7.31
CA GLY A 158 18.72 27.16 -6.14
C GLY A 158 19.82 27.68 -5.22
N VAL A 159 19.53 27.70 -3.91
CA VAL A 159 20.49 28.16 -2.89
C VAL A 159 21.49 27.05 -2.53
N THR A 160 21.02 25.80 -2.48
CA THR A 160 21.82 24.61 -2.14
C THR A 160 21.39 23.42 -2.98
N TRP A 161 22.24 22.41 -3.08
CA TRP A 161 21.93 21.14 -3.74
C TRP A 161 20.75 20.42 -3.07
N LEU A 162 20.66 20.52 -1.74
CA LEU A 162 19.50 20.01 -1.01
C LEU A 162 18.20 20.74 -1.41
N ALA A 163 18.24 22.07 -1.57
CA ALA A 163 17.06 22.83 -2.00
C ALA A 163 16.62 22.40 -3.41
N ASP A 164 17.58 22.15 -4.30
CA ASP A 164 17.30 21.58 -5.62
C ASP A 164 16.70 20.17 -5.53
N ALA A 165 17.23 19.31 -4.67
CA ALA A 165 16.68 17.98 -4.43
C ALA A 165 15.23 18.05 -3.96
N ARG A 166 14.91 18.96 -3.03
CA ARG A 166 13.54 19.18 -2.55
C ARG A 166 12.62 19.69 -3.64
N ARG A 167 13.09 20.60 -4.50
CA ARG A 167 12.31 21.05 -5.67
C ARG A 167 11.96 19.87 -6.58
N TRP A 168 12.93 19.01 -6.92
CA TRP A 168 12.68 17.83 -7.72
C TRP A 168 11.73 16.83 -7.03
N TRP A 169 11.85 16.67 -5.71
CA TRP A 169 10.92 15.85 -4.93
C TRP A 169 9.50 16.39 -4.97
N THR A 170 9.32 17.70 -4.80
CA THR A 170 8.01 18.36 -4.99
C THR A 170 7.48 18.08 -6.39
N ASP A 171 8.29 18.27 -7.44
CA ASP A 171 7.90 17.97 -8.82
C ASP A 171 7.50 16.50 -9.02
N LEU A 172 8.12 15.55 -8.30
CA LEU A 172 7.79 14.11 -8.34
C LEU A 172 6.47 13.79 -7.64
N ILE A 173 6.26 14.30 -6.43
CA ILE A 173 5.00 14.14 -5.68
C ILE A 173 3.83 14.67 -6.50
N ASP A 174 4.07 15.75 -7.23
CA ASP A 174 3.14 16.40 -8.13
C ASP A 174 2.64 15.52 -9.30
N PHE A 175 3.31 14.39 -9.59
CA PHE A 175 2.82 13.35 -10.50
C PHE A 175 2.04 12.24 -9.82
N LEU A 176 2.12 12.12 -8.49
CA LEU A 176 1.25 11.21 -7.76
C LEU A 176 -0.19 11.74 -7.85
N PRO A 177 -1.20 10.84 -7.91
CA PRO A 177 -2.57 11.27 -7.73
C PRO A 177 -2.69 12.01 -6.40
N GLU A 178 -3.57 13.03 -6.36
CA GLU A 178 -3.89 13.66 -5.09
C GLU A 178 -4.26 12.58 -4.06
N PRO A 179 -3.91 12.72 -2.77
CA PRO A 179 -4.25 11.73 -1.75
C PRO A 179 -5.76 11.45 -1.63
N SER A 180 -6.60 12.41 -2.05
CA SER A 180 -8.05 12.29 -2.23
C SER A 180 -8.46 11.36 -3.38
N VAL A 181 -7.51 10.93 -4.21
CA VAL A 181 -7.62 10.01 -5.35
C VAL A 181 -6.72 8.78 -5.11
N LEU A 182 -6.39 8.47 -3.85
CA LEU A 182 -5.88 7.13 -3.53
C LEU A 182 -6.91 6.10 -3.99
N SER A 183 -6.43 4.97 -4.52
CA SER A 183 -7.34 3.85 -4.73
C SER A 183 -7.93 3.43 -3.36
N PRO A 184 -9.17 2.92 -3.32
CA PRO A 184 -9.80 2.44 -2.09
C PRO A 184 -8.87 1.55 -1.24
N GLU A 185 -8.10 0.68 -1.90
CA GLU A 185 -7.17 -0.27 -1.29
C GLU A 185 -6.01 0.43 -0.58
N ARG A 186 -5.44 1.48 -1.20
CA ARG A 186 -4.35 2.25 -0.58
C ARG A 186 -4.83 3.06 0.59
N ALA A 187 -6.00 3.69 0.44
CA ALA A 187 -6.59 4.47 1.51
C ALA A 187 -6.88 3.58 2.73
N LEU A 188 -7.37 2.36 2.50
CA LEU A 188 -7.62 1.35 3.53
C LEU A 188 -6.31 0.82 4.16
N ALA A 189 -5.28 0.53 3.36
CA ALA A 189 -3.97 0.11 3.86
C ALA A 189 -3.33 1.18 4.75
N GLU A 190 -3.47 2.46 4.35
CA GLU A 190 -3.02 3.60 5.14
C GLU A 190 -3.77 3.72 6.46
N LEU A 191 -5.10 3.55 6.44
CA LEU A 191 -5.93 3.54 7.64
C LEU A 191 -5.45 2.47 8.63
N ARG A 192 -5.27 1.22 8.16
CA ARG A 192 -4.77 0.10 8.98
C ARG A 192 -3.40 0.41 9.59
N ARG A 193 -2.49 0.97 8.80
CA ARG A 193 -1.16 1.38 9.26
C ARG A 193 -1.22 2.42 10.38
N ARG A 194 -2.09 3.43 10.24
CA ARG A 194 -2.25 4.48 11.27
C ARG A 194 -2.85 3.95 12.56
N ILE A 195 -3.83 3.05 12.48
CA ILE A 195 -4.40 2.36 13.64
C ILE A 195 -3.32 1.55 14.35
N ALA A 196 -2.54 0.75 13.62
CA ALA A 196 -1.45 -0.05 14.19
C ALA A 196 -0.34 0.81 14.82
N ALA A 197 -0.05 1.98 14.23
CA ALA A 197 0.92 2.93 14.75
C ALA A 197 0.43 3.72 15.97
N GLY A 198 -0.84 3.58 16.37
CA GLY A 198 -1.41 4.31 17.51
C GLY A 198 -1.42 5.82 17.30
N VAL A 199 -1.61 6.28 16.06
CA VAL A 199 -1.77 7.71 15.74
C VAL A 199 -3.00 8.27 16.47
N ASP A 200 -3.05 9.57 16.71
CA ASP A 200 -4.18 10.20 17.38
C ASP A 200 -5.52 9.93 16.67
N GLN A 201 -6.59 9.89 17.46
CA GLN A 201 -7.92 9.50 17.01
C GLN A 201 -8.49 10.44 15.93
N GLU A 202 -8.20 11.75 16.00
CA GLU A 202 -8.68 12.74 15.02
C GLU A 202 -8.08 12.46 13.63
N SER A 203 -6.77 12.20 13.57
CA SER A 203 -6.06 11.82 12.35
C SER A 203 -6.57 10.49 11.77
N ILE A 204 -6.91 9.51 12.62
CA ILE A 204 -7.50 8.25 12.17
C ILE A 204 -8.90 8.48 11.57
N LEU A 205 -9.76 9.27 12.22
CA LEU A 205 -11.11 9.58 11.70
C LEU A 205 -11.05 10.35 10.38
N ALA A 206 -10.11 11.29 10.24
CA ALA A 206 -9.85 11.96 8.98
C ALA A 206 -9.46 10.95 7.88
N GLN A 207 -8.62 9.97 8.21
CA GLN A 207 -8.26 8.91 7.26
C GLN A 207 -9.45 8.01 6.88
N VAL A 208 -10.35 7.67 7.81
CA VAL A 208 -11.59 6.93 7.48
C VAL A 208 -12.41 7.67 6.42
N ALA A 209 -12.49 9.00 6.52
CA ALA A 209 -13.16 9.80 5.50
C ALA A 209 -12.47 9.72 4.13
N VAL A 210 -11.14 9.76 4.09
CA VAL A 210 -10.37 9.57 2.86
C VAL A 210 -10.66 8.21 2.22
N VAL A 211 -10.82 7.14 3.02
CA VAL A 211 -11.18 5.81 2.48
C VAL A 211 -12.57 5.82 1.82
N LEU A 212 -13.55 6.48 2.43
CA LEU A 212 -14.90 6.61 1.86
C LEU A 212 -14.90 7.50 0.62
N GLU A 213 -14.15 8.60 0.64
CA GLU A 213 -14.00 9.52 -0.49
C GLU A 213 -13.26 8.88 -1.67
N ALA A 214 -12.36 7.93 -1.39
CA ALA A 214 -11.71 7.09 -2.41
C ALA A 214 -12.69 6.12 -3.11
N GLY A 215 -13.93 6.00 -2.61
CA GLY A 215 -14.99 5.20 -3.23
C GLY A 215 -15.24 3.85 -2.58
N LEU A 216 -14.60 3.56 -1.43
CA LEU A 216 -14.88 2.32 -0.70
C LEU A 216 -16.27 2.42 -0.02
N PRO A 217 -17.17 1.43 -0.21
CA PRO A 217 -18.46 1.43 0.46
C PRO A 217 -18.33 1.43 2.00
N PRO A 218 -19.24 2.10 2.73
CA PRO A 218 -19.20 2.15 4.19
C PRO A 218 -19.52 0.80 4.86
N ASP A 219 -20.04 -0.17 4.11
CA ASP A 219 -20.32 -1.55 4.49
C ASP A 219 -19.30 -2.54 3.91
N ASP A 220 -18.22 -2.07 3.27
CA ASP A 220 -17.13 -2.94 2.83
C ASP A 220 -16.56 -3.69 4.06
N PRO A 221 -16.57 -5.04 4.06
CA PRO A 221 -16.17 -5.84 5.22
C PRO A 221 -14.77 -5.48 5.75
N ARG A 222 -13.84 -5.18 4.84
CA ARG A 222 -12.45 -4.89 5.18
C ARG A 222 -12.31 -3.55 5.92
N LEU A 223 -13.13 -2.56 5.55
CA LEU A 223 -13.23 -1.28 6.26
C LEU A 223 -13.94 -1.44 7.60
N VAL A 224 -15.05 -2.18 7.63
CA VAL A 224 -15.82 -2.45 8.84
C VAL A 224 -14.92 -3.09 9.89
N THR A 225 -14.24 -4.19 9.57
CA THR A 225 -13.33 -4.89 10.48
C THR A 225 -12.21 -3.97 10.97
N ALA A 226 -11.57 -3.21 10.07
CA ALA A 226 -10.49 -2.30 10.44
C ALA A 226 -10.94 -1.18 11.41
N THR A 227 -12.23 -0.84 11.42
CA THR A 227 -12.77 0.28 12.19
C THR A 227 -13.57 -0.13 13.43
N ILE A 228 -13.73 -1.42 13.72
CA ILE A 228 -14.35 -1.93 14.96
C ILE A 228 -13.74 -1.26 16.22
N PRO A 229 -12.41 -1.18 16.40
CA PRO A 229 -11.81 -0.55 17.59
C PRO A 229 -12.15 0.94 17.74
N LEU A 230 -12.65 1.57 16.68
CA LEU A 230 -12.96 3.00 16.60
C LEU A 230 -14.47 3.28 16.73
N LEU A 231 -15.30 2.28 17.03
CA LEU A 231 -16.75 2.43 17.04
C LEU A 231 -17.24 3.61 17.90
N ASP A 232 -16.65 3.81 19.08
CA ASP A 232 -16.99 4.93 19.96
C ASP A 232 -16.53 6.28 19.40
N ALA A 233 -15.33 6.32 18.81
CA ALA A 233 -14.78 7.49 18.15
C ALA A 233 -15.68 7.95 16.99
N LEU A 234 -16.17 7.02 16.18
CA LEU A 234 -17.02 7.28 15.02
C LEU A 234 -18.39 7.89 15.42
N LYS A 235 -18.81 7.81 16.68
CA LYS A 235 -20.09 8.39 17.15
C LYS A 235 -20.10 9.91 17.12
N SER A 236 -18.93 10.55 17.17
CA SER A 236 -18.78 12.01 17.19
C SER A 236 -19.20 12.67 15.86
N GLU A 237 -19.17 11.93 14.75
CA GLU A 237 -19.41 12.48 13.42
C GLU A 237 -20.60 11.81 12.72
N ALA A 238 -21.58 12.63 12.29
CA ALA A 238 -22.80 12.14 11.65
C ALA A 238 -22.55 11.40 10.32
N ARG A 239 -21.48 11.78 9.59
CA ARG A 239 -21.15 11.18 8.28
C ARG A 239 -20.84 9.68 8.35
N PHE A 240 -20.38 9.17 9.50
CA PHE A 240 -20.07 7.75 9.68
C PHE A 240 -21.28 6.91 10.13
N LYS A 241 -22.51 7.42 10.01
CA LYS A 241 -23.73 6.70 10.44
C LYS A 241 -23.88 5.32 9.80
N HIS A 242 -23.61 5.20 8.49
CA HIS A 242 -23.73 3.93 7.76
C HIS A 242 -22.66 2.93 8.19
N LEU A 243 -21.40 3.37 8.27
CA LEU A 243 -20.30 2.54 8.77
C LEU A 243 -20.55 2.05 10.20
N ARG A 244 -21.03 2.92 11.10
CA ARG A 244 -21.42 2.51 12.48
C ARG A 244 -22.56 1.51 12.53
N LYS A 245 -23.46 1.50 11.54
CA LYS A 245 -24.49 0.47 11.44
C LYS A 245 -23.84 -0.84 10.99
N ALA A 246 -23.06 -0.82 9.92
CA ALA A 246 -22.36 -2.00 9.42
C ALA A 246 -21.48 -2.65 10.50
N ILE A 247 -20.70 -1.87 11.26
CA ILE A 247 -19.91 -2.37 12.41
C ILE A 247 -20.79 -3.10 13.43
N ARG A 248 -21.92 -2.51 13.84
CA ARG A 248 -22.81 -3.16 14.82
C ARG A 248 -23.46 -4.43 14.28
N ASP A 249 -23.86 -4.41 13.01
CA ASP A 249 -24.45 -5.57 12.36
C ASP A 249 -23.41 -6.70 12.25
N THR A 250 -22.14 -6.39 11.93
CA THR A 250 -21.04 -7.37 11.94
C THR A 250 -20.76 -7.91 13.34
N MET A 251 -20.66 -7.05 14.36
CA MET A 251 -20.44 -7.50 15.74
C MET A 251 -21.57 -8.39 16.25
N ALA A 252 -22.83 -8.10 15.89
CA ALA A 252 -23.97 -8.94 16.26
C ALA A 252 -23.88 -10.32 15.59
N ARG A 253 -23.48 -10.39 14.31
CA ARG A 253 -23.26 -11.67 13.63
C ARG A 253 -22.10 -12.47 14.23
N ASP A 254 -21.03 -11.80 14.64
CA ASP A 254 -19.91 -12.45 15.33
C ASP A 254 -20.36 -13.03 16.69
N GLU A 255 -21.17 -12.29 17.44
CA GLU A 255 -21.76 -12.77 18.70
C GLU A 255 -22.70 -13.97 18.47
N GLU A 256 -23.51 -13.95 17.42
CA GLU A 256 -24.36 -15.08 17.02
C GLU A 256 -23.52 -16.31 16.62
N ALA A 257 -22.45 -16.12 15.85
CA ALA A 257 -21.54 -17.19 15.45
C ALA A 257 -20.79 -17.79 16.65
N ASP A 258 -20.32 -16.95 17.57
CA ASP A 258 -19.70 -17.39 18.82
C ASP A 258 -20.68 -18.16 19.70
N ALA A 259 -21.94 -17.71 19.78
CA ALA A 259 -22.98 -18.40 20.53
C ALA A 259 -23.32 -19.78 19.92
N GLU A 260 -23.42 -19.87 18.59
CA GLU A 260 -23.62 -21.13 17.87
C GLU A 260 -22.48 -22.11 18.15
N LEU A 261 -21.23 -21.67 18.10
CA LEU A 261 -20.07 -22.53 18.38
C LEU A 261 -19.96 -22.90 19.86
N ALA A 262 -20.35 -22.00 20.77
CA ALA A 262 -20.35 -22.29 22.20
C ALA A 262 -21.42 -23.32 22.62
N ASP A 263 -22.45 -23.53 21.80
CA ASP A 263 -23.48 -24.53 22.05
C ASP A 263 -22.90 -25.96 21.92
N PRO A 264 -22.91 -26.78 22.99
CA PRO A 264 -22.41 -28.15 22.94
C PRO A 264 -23.21 -29.05 21.98
N ASP A 265 -24.48 -28.71 21.72
CA ASP A 265 -25.35 -29.47 20.82
C ASP A 265 -25.07 -29.16 19.34
N THR A 266 -24.28 -28.13 19.04
CA THR A 266 -23.80 -27.85 17.68
C THR A 266 -22.88 -28.98 17.22
N ALA A 267 -23.35 -29.78 16.28
CA ALA A 267 -22.66 -30.89 15.68
C ALA A 267 -23.08 -31.07 14.22
N LEU A 268 -22.28 -31.80 13.45
CA LEU A 268 -22.67 -32.23 12.11
C LEU A 268 -23.94 -33.12 12.18
N PRO A 269 -24.84 -33.01 11.19
CA PRO A 269 -25.95 -33.96 11.04
C PRO A 269 -25.43 -35.40 10.98
N GLN A 270 -26.15 -36.35 11.59
CA GLN A 270 -25.71 -37.76 11.67
C GLN A 270 -25.58 -38.42 10.28
N ASP A 271 -26.30 -37.91 9.30
CA ASP A 271 -26.36 -38.36 7.91
C ASP A 271 -25.77 -37.32 6.95
N TRP A 272 -24.83 -36.50 7.43
CA TRP A 272 -24.18 -35.50 6.59
C TRP A 272 -23.39 -36.19 5.46
N PRO A 273 -23.75 -36.01 4.17
CA PRO A 273 -23.22 -36.81 3.07
C PRO A 273 -21.71 -36.65 2.88
N TYR A 274 -21.17 -35.47 3.23
CA TYR A 274 -19.77 -35.10 3.02
C TYR A 274 -18.86 -35.38 4.24
N GLU A 275 -19.34 -36.11 5.26
CA GLU A 275 -18.50 -36.41 6.44
C GLU A 275 -17.20 -37.12 6.04
N GLY A 276 -17.27 -38.08 5.11
CA GLY A 276 -16.10 -38.82 4.62
C GLY A 276 -15.11 -38.00 3.79
N ASP A 277 -15.58 -36.91 3.18
CA ASP A 277 -14.74 -36.03 2.36
C ASP A 277 -13.99 -34.99 3.20
N VAL A 278 -14.53 -34.67 4.39
CA VAL A 278 -13.98 -33.64 5.28
C VAL A 278 -13.22 -34.23 6.48
N GLU A 279 -13.68 -35.35 7.05
CA GLU A 279 -13.03 -35.97 8.21
C GLU A 279 -11.59 -36.41 7.86
N GLY A 280 -10.63 -36.08 8.72
CA GLY A 280 -9.23 -36.47 8.51
C GLY A 280 -8.49 -35.73 7.39
N ARG A 281 -9.05 -34.66 6.82
CA ARG A 281 -8.39 -33.82 5.82
C ARG A 281 -7.48 -32.76 6.42
N ASN A 282 -6.48 -32.33 5.65
CA ASN A 282 -5.66 -31.15 5.94
C ASN A 282 -6.36 -29.92 5.37
N VAL A 283 -6.85 -29.07 6.26
CA VAL A 283 -7.59 -27.86 5.90
C VAL A 283 -6.75 -26.62 6.16
N VAL A 284 -6.79 -25.67 5.22
CA VAL A 284 -6.30 -24.32 5.46
C VAL A 284 -7.45 -23.34 5.43
N ILE A 285 -7.57 -22.56 6.50
CA ILE A 285 -8.57 -21.52 6.64
C ILE A 285 -7.87 -20.17 6.50
N VAL A 286 -8.19 -19.48 5.42
CA VAL A 286 -7.62 -18.18 5.09
C VAL A 286 -8.61 -17.10 5.48
N GLY A 287 -8.23 -16.28 6.45
CA GLY A 287 -9.11 -15.27 7.00
C GLY A 287 -8.61 -14.73 8.33
N GLY A 288 -9.15 -13.58 8.71
CA GLY A 288 -8.74 -12.76 9.85
C GLY A 288 -8.86 -13.46 11.21
N PRO A 289 -8.61 -12.73 12.29
CA PRO A 289 -8.41 -13.32 13.60
C PRO A 289 -9.70 -13.93 14.16
N VAL A 290 -9.87 -15.24 14.01
CA VAL A 290 -10.91 -16.03 14.70
C VAL A 290 -10.46 -16.40 16.11
N PRO A 291 -11.31 -16.25 17.15
CA PRO A 291 -10.99 -16.64 18.51
C PRO A 291 -10.56 -18.10 18.64
N GLU A 292 -9.53 -18.38 19.46
CA GLU A 292 -8.98 -19.74 19.66
C GLU A 292 -10.03 -20.77 20.13
N ALA A 293 -11.04 -20.33 20.88
CA ALA A 293 -12.15 -21.20 21.28
C ALA A 293 -12.99 -21.66 20.08
N ALA A 294 -13.32 -20.75 19.17
CA ALA A 294 -14.04 -21.07 17.93
C ALA A 294 -13.21 -21.98 17.02
N ARG A 295 -11.90 -21.71 16.89
CA ARG A 295 -10.98 -22.56 16.10
C ARG A 295 -10.99 -24.01 16.57
N ARG A 296 -10.79 -24.23 17.88
CA ARG A 296 -10.81 -25.57 18.49
C ARG A 296 -12.17 -26.25 18.34
N ARG A 297 -13.25 -25.48 18.49
CA ARG A 297 -14.60 -26.03 18.34
C ARG A 297 -14.86 -26.50 16.91
N LEU A 298 -14.47 -25.73 15.91
CA LEU A 298 -14.58 -26.13 14.50
C LEU A 298 -13.74 -27.38 14.21
N ASP A 299 -12.52 -27.43 14.71
CA ASP A 299 -11.63 -28.60 14.61
C ASP A 299 -12.25 -29.86 15.24
N GLU A 300 -12.90 -29.73 16.41
CA GLU A 300 -13.63 -30.81 17.07
C GLU A 300 -14.87 -31.27 16.29
N ILE A 301 -15.63 -30.33 15.72
CA ILE A 301 -16.88 -30.64 14.98
C ILE A 301 -16.57 -31.34 13.67
N PHE A 302 -15.65 -30.79 12.87
CA PHE A 302 -15.33 -31.31 11.54
C PHE A 302 -14.25 -32.40 11.54
N ARG A 303 -13.54 -32.59 12.67
CA ARG A 303 -12.53 -33.64 12.86
C ARG A 303 -11.46 -33.66 11.76
N TRP A 304 -10.96 -32.49 11.40
CA TRP A 304 -9.86 -32.36 10.46
C TRP A 304 -8.61 -33.07 11.00
N ALA A 305 -7.77 -33.63 10.12
CA ALA A 305 -6.47 -34.16 10.57
C ALA A 305 -5.54 -33.02 11.00
N LYS A 306 -5.66 -31.88 10.31
CA LYS A 306 -4.91 -30.67 10.60
C LYS A 306 -5.69 -29.45 10.07
N ALA A 307 -5.79 -28.41 10.89
CA ALA A 307 -6.38 -27.14 10.49
C ALA A 307 -5.41 -25.98 10.72
N ASP A 308 -4.86 -25.43 9.63
CA ASP A 308 -4.00 -24.25 9.69
C ASP A 308 -4.81 -22.98 9.44
N TRP A 309 -4.68 -22.01 10.35
CA TRP A 309 -5.35 -20.71 10.25
C TRP A 309 -4.36 -19.64 9.79
N VAL A 310 -4.59 -19.07 8.62
CA VAL A 310 -3.70 -18.12 7.97
C VAL A 310 -4.34 -16.73 7.93
N ASP A 311 -3.71 -15.79 8.62
CA ASP A 311 -4.09 -14.38 8.58
C ASP A 311 -3.63 -13.73 7.26
N ASP A 312 -4.50 -12.95 6.64
CA ASP A 312 -4.27 -12.32 5.33
C ASP A 312 -3.37 -11.08 5.41
N HIS A 313 -3.02 -10.65 6.62
CA HIS A 313 -2.25 -9.42 6.86
C HIS A 313 -0.81 -9.47 6.30
N HIS A 314 -0.34 -10.63 5.86
CA HIS A 314 0.96 -10.80 5.23
C HIS A 314 0.79 -11.19 3.75
N PRO A 315 1.22 -10.34 2.79
CA PRO A 315 1.08 -10.62 1.35
C PRO A 315 1.68 -11.97 0.93
N ARG A 316 2.75 -12.40 1.59
CA ARG A 316 3.42 -13.68 1.32
C ARG A 316 2.75 -14.90 1.95
N ALA A 317 1.75 -14.70 2.81
CA ALA A 317 1.06 -15.82 3.45
C ALA A 317 0.24 -16.61 2.43
N LEU A 318 -0.49 -15.92 1.54
CA LEU A 318 -1.27 -16.56 0.48
C LEU A 318 -0.39 -17.29 -0.54
N GLU A 319 0.76 -16.71 -0.90
CA GLU A 319 1.75 -17.37 -1.78
C GLU A 319 2.23 -18.70 -1.18
N LYS A 320 2.52 -18.73 0.13
CA LYS A 320 2.91 -19.96 0.82
C LYS A 320 1.78 -20.98 0.89
N VAL A 321 0.52 -20.55 1.05
CA VAL A 321 -0.62 -21.46 1.00
C VAL A 321 -0.75 -22.05 -0.41
N ALA A 322 -0.64 -21.23 -1.45
CA ALA A 322 -0.67 -21.69 -2.84
C ALA A 322 0.48 -22.66 -3.17
N GLU A 323 1.68 -22.45 -2.60
CA GLU A 323 2.78 -23.41 -2.70
C GLU A 323 2.44 -24.76 -2.06
N ARG A 324 1.85 -24.75 -0.85
CA ARG A 324 1.44 -25.97 -0.15
C ARG A 324 0.30 -26.72 -0.84
N VAL A 325 -0.63 -26.00 -1.47
CA VAL A 325 -1.67 -26.59 -2.34
C VAL A 325 -1.00 -27.35 -3.48
N ARG A 326 -0.05 -26.73 -4.18
CA ARG A 326 0.70 -27.35 -5.28
C ARG A 326 1.52 -28.57 -4.84
N ASP A 327 2.05 -28.54 -3.62
CA ASP A 327 2.81 -29.65 -3.07
C ASP A 327 1.91 -30.81 -2.56
N GLY A 328 0.58 -30.66 -2.64
CA GLY A 328 -0.39 -31.66 -2.20
C GLY A 328 -0.50 -31.78 -0.68
N GLU A 329 -0.09 -30.74 0.07
CA GLU A 329 -0.17 -30.74 1.55
C GLU A 329 -1.54 -30.31 2.08
N ILE A 330 -2.43 -29.83 1.21
CA ILE A 330 -3.71 -29.23 1.58
C ILE A 330 -4.79 -29.93 0.76
N ASP A 331 -5.77 -30.49 1.46
CA ASP A 331 -6.91 -31.20 0.88
C ASP A 331 -8.11 -30.27 0.65
N VAL A 332 -8.29 -29.25 1.49
CA VAL A 332 -9.42 -28.30 1.39
C VAL A 332 -8.97 -26.90 1.79
N VAL A 333 -9.43 -25.88 1.06
CA VAL A 333 -9.21 -24.47 1.39
C VAL A 333 -10.54 -23.81 1.76
N ILE A 334 -10.58 -23.13 2.90
CA ILE A 334 -11.74 -22.33 3.32
C ILE A 334 -11.34 -20.85 3.31
N VAL A 335 -12.08 -20.02 2.57
CA VAL A 335 -11.79 -18.58 2.43
C VAL A 335 -12.86 -17.76 3.14
N LEU A 336 -12.49 -17.02 4.18
CA LEU A 336 -13.39 -16.10 4.88
C LEU A 336 -13.35 -14.72 4.21
N ARG A 337 -14.21 -14.49 3.21
CA ARG A 337 -14.19 -13.29 2.32
C ARG A 337 -14.23 -11.97 3.04
N ARG A 338 -14.92 -11.91 4.16
CA ARG A 338 -14.98 -10.70 4.98
C ARG A 338 -13.61 -10.17 5.40
N PHE A 339 -12.61 -11.05 5.46
CA PHE A 339 -11.26 -10.71 5.86
C PHE A 339 -10.31 -10.61 4.67
N VAL A 340 -10.48 -11.48 3.67
CA VAL A 340 -9.49 -11.66 2.60
C VAL A 340 -9.75 -10.71 1.45
N GLY A 341 -8.69 -10.03 0.98
CA GLY A 341 -8.74 -9.16 -0.18
C GLY A 341 -8.68 -9.90 -1.53
N ALA A 342 -8.58 -9.11 -2.61
CA ALA A 342 -8.51 -9.60 -4.00
C ALA A 342 -7.28 -10.50 -4.29
N ASP A 343 -6.31 -10.58 -3.39
CA ASP A 343 -5.13 -11.44 -3.56
C ASP A 343 -5.50 -12.93 -3.53
N ALA A 344 -6.53 -13.33 -2.76
CA ALA A 344 -7.00 -14.72 -2.82
C ALA A 344 -7.57 -15.07 -4.19
N ASP A 345 -8.36 -14.17 -4.81
CA ASP A 345 -8.90 -14.37 -6.16
C ASP A 345 -7.82 -14.45 -7.23
N ARG A 346 -6.69 -13.78 -7.03
CA ARG A 346 -5.62 -13.70 -8.03
C ARG A 346 -4.58 -14.80 -7.89
N VAL A 347 -4.38 -15.33 -6.70
CA VAL A 347 -3.25 -16.22 -6.39
C VAL A 347 -3.72 -17.56 -5.87
N LEU A 348 -4.58 -17.58 -4.86
CA LEU A 348 -4.94 -18.80 -4.14
C LEU A 348 -6.01 -19.60 -4.87
N ILE A 349 -7.14 -18.98 -5.20
CA ILE A 349 -8.28 -19.68 -5.83
C ILE A 349 -7.89 -20.29 -7.18
N PRO A 350 -7.22 -19.57 -8.10
CA PRO A 350 -6.78 -20.18 -9.36
C PRO A 350 -5.81 -21.35 -9.17
N MET A 351 -5.01 -21.34 -8.10
CA MET A 351 -4.13 -22.46 -7.77
C MET A 351 -4.92 -23.67 -7.30
N CYS A 352 -5.91 -23.47 -6.42
CA CYS A 352 -6.79 -24.55 -5.96
C CYS A 352 -7.56 -25.18 -7.13
N GLU A 353 -8.13 -24.36 -8.01
CA GLU A 353 -8.82 -24.83 -9.23
C GLU A 353 -7.89 -25.66 -10.12
N GLN A 354 -6.64 -25.20 -10.33
CA GLN A 354 -5.65 -25.90 -11.15
C GLN A 354 -5.30 -27.28 -10.58
N GLU A 355 -5.19 -27.40 -9.26
CA GLU A 355 -4.78 -28.64 -8.57
C GLU A 355 -5.98 -29.50 -8.13
N GLY A 356 -7.21 -29.09 -8.44
CA GLY A 356 -8.44 -29.82 -8.08
C GLY A 356 -8.74 -29.81 -6.58
N VAL A 357 -8.28 -28.79 -5.84
CA VAL A 357 -8.53 -28.65 -4.40
C VAL A 357 -9.82 -27.84 -4.18
N PRO A 358 -10.83 -28.36 -3.46
CA PRO A 358 -12.07 -27.64 -3.20
C PRO A 358 -11.84 -26.34 -2.41
N VAL A 359 -12.56 -25.29 -2.80
CA VAL A 359 -12.53 -23.98 -2.15
C VAL A 359 -13.90 -23.63 -1.58
N ALA A 360 -14.04 -23.73 -0.25
CA ALA A 360 -15.24 -23.30 0.45
C ALA A 360 -15.22 -21.78 0.68
N ASP A 361 -16.08 -21.07 -0.05
CA ASP A 361 -16.14 -19.61 -0.05
C ASP A 361 -17.17 -19.07 0.97
N VAL A 362 -16.70 -18.59 2.12
CA VAL A 362 -17.53 -18.14 3.23
C VAL A 362 -17.67 -16.61 3.21
N GLN A 363 -18.87 -16.12 2.87
CA GLN A 363 -19.12 -14.69 2.65
C GLN A 363 -19.17 -13.85 3.94
N ASP A 364 -19.89 -14.31 4.97
CA ASP A 364 -20.35 -13.42 6.05
C ASP A 364 -19.68 -13.65 7.42
N SER A 365 -19.72 -14.88 7.95
CA SER A 365 -19.28 -15.21 9.32
C SER A 365 -18.54 -16.55 9.36
N TYR A 366 -17.73 -16.75 10.41
CA TYR A 366 -17.07 -18.03 10.67
C TYR A 366 -17.97 -19.01 11.43
N SER A 367 -19.30 -18.87 11.33
CA SER A 367 -20.22 -19.72 12.07
C SER A 367 -20.18 -21.16 11.53
N PHE A 368 -20.56 -22.13 12.37
CA PHE A 368 -20.60 -23.53 11.98
C PHE A 368 -21.49 -23.73 10.75
N THR A 369 -22.71 -23.20 10.78
CA THR A 369 -23.65 -23.29 9.66
C THR A 369 -23.08 -22.71 8.36
N ALA A 370 -22.41 -21.55 8.43
CA ALA A 370 -21.84 -20.91 7.25
C ALA A 370 -20.68 -21.72 6.64
N ILE A 371 -19.79 -22.23 7.49
CA ILE A 371 -18.67 -23.08 7.05
C ILE A 371 -19.18 -24.40 6.47
N ARG A 372 -20.14 -25.06 7.14
CA ARG A 372 -20.75 -26.29 6.63
C ARG A 372 -21.37 -26.09 5.25
N GLN A 373 -22.18 -25.04 5.07
CA GLN A 373 -22.82 -24.76 3.79
C GLN A 373 -21.79 -24.51 2.68
N ALA A 374 -20.75 -23.71 2.96
CA ALA A 374 -19.70 -23.44 1.98
C ALA A 374 -18.90 -24.69 1.59
N LEU A 375 -18.70 -25.63 2.52
CA LEU A 375 -18.11 -26.93 2.23
C LEU A 375 -19.03 -27.80 1.37
N GLU A 376 -20.32 -27.84 1.68
CA GLU A 376 -21.32 -28.58 0.88
C GLU A 376 -21.34 -28.09 -0.57
N ASP A 377 -21.37 -26.77 -0.76
CA ASP A 377 -21.39 -26.16 -2.08
C ASP A 377 -20.09 -26.48 -2.85
N ALA A 378 -18.92 -26.35 -2.20
CA ALA A 378 -17.63 -26.59 -2.84
C ALA A 378 -17.35 -28.07 -3.18
N LEU A 379 -17.91 -29.01 -2.41
CA LEU A 379 -17.74 -30.44 -2.65
C LEU A 379 -18.75 -30.97 -3.68
N ALA A 380 -19.97 -30.45 -3.69
CA ALA A 380 -20.96 -30.79 -4.72
C ALA A 380 -20.46 -30.43 -6.13
N ASP A 381 -19.80 -29.28 -6.27
CA ASP A 381 -19.22 -28.83 -7.54
C ASP A 381 -18.13 -29.78 -8.08
N LEU A 382 -17.49 -30.59 -7.23
CA LEU A 382 -16.49 -31.58 -7.66
C LEU A 382 -17.12 -32.89 -8.14
N GLU A 383 -18.20 -33.34 -7.49
CA GLU A 383 -18.91 -34.56 -7.90
C GLU A 383 -19.50 -34.43 -9.31
N ASP A 384 -20.03 -33.25 -9.66
CA ASP A 384 -20.59 -32.97 -10.98
C ASP A 384 -19.54 -33.05 -12.11
N VAL A 385 -18.24 -32.87 -11.80
CA VAL A 385 -17.16 -32.94 -12.80
C VAL A 385 -16.75 -34.39 -13.08
N GLU A 386 -16.80 -35.27 -12.07
CA GLU A 386 -16.41 -36.68 -12.24
C GLU A 386 -17.43 -37.49 -13.05
N ASP A 387 -18.70 -37.11 -13.04
CA ASP A 387 -19.77 -37.80 -13.79
C ASP A 387 -19.79 -37.47 -15.30
N ASP A 388 -19.11 -36.41 -15.74
CA ASP A 388 -19.06 -35.95 -17.13
C ASP A 388 -17.86 -36.47 -17.95
N GLU A 389 -16.85 -37.10 -17.31
CA GLU A 389 -15.68 -37.73 -17.95
C GLU A 389 -15.84 -39.25 -18.18
#